data_AF-A0A966UZT4-F1
#
_entry.id   AF-A0A966UZT4-F1
#
_cell.length_a   1.000
_cell.length_b   1.000
_cell.length_c   1.000
_cell.angle_alpha   90.00
_cell.angle_beta   90.00
_cell.angle_gamma   90.00
#
_symmetry.space_group_name_H-M   'P 1'
#
loop_
_entity.id
_entity.type
_entity.pdbx_description
1 polymer ?
#
loop_
_entity_poly.entity_id
_entity_poly.type
_entity_poly.pdbx_seq_one_letter_code
_entity_poly.pdbx_strand_id
1 'polypeptide(L)'
;SAAAIVSTSSTVLLVVTAASRMLYGVAVAGDLPGRLGIVRHRRVPLNALLTSAFVACVLILFNDLSLLAAATDVLVYVTFLFVNVVTIVLRRTEPNLDRPFRIRGSIGWVPVIPVLGLIVVIVVSGQLEFQATLLAGALIALGALVHWGHRFFEYRKVARAQKS
;
A
#
# COMPACT_ATOMS: atom_id res chain seq x y z
N SER A 1 10.91 15.01 26.25
CA SER A 1 10.34 13.64 26.13
C SER A 1 8.82 13.63 25.95
N ALA A 2 8.03 14.39 26.72
CA ALA A 2 6.56 14.40 26.56
C ALA A 2 6.07 14.80 25.15
N ALA A 3 6.63 15.86 24.56
CA ALA A 3 6.26 16.30 23.21
C ALA A 3 6.55 15.24 22.13
N ALA A 4 7.66 14.50 22.26
CA ALA A 4 8.02 13.43 21.33
C ALA A 4 6.99 12.29 21.40
N ILE A 5 6.64 11.83 22.60
CA ILE A 5 5.66 10.75 22.81
C ILE A 5 4.29 11.14 22.25
N VAL A 6 3.84 12.38 22.51
CA VAL A 6 2.56 12.90 21.99
C VAL A 6 2.56 12.93 20.46
N SER A 7 3.66 13.37 19.84
CA SER A 7 3.79 13.41 18.38
C SER A 7 3.77 12.01 17.77
N THR A 8 4.61 11.08 18.24
CA THR A 8 4.62 9.70 17.72
C THR A 8 3.30 8.98 17.94
N SER A 9 2.65 9.16 19.09
CA SER A 9 1.35 8.53 19.36
C SER A 9 0.27 9.01 18.38
N SER A 10 0.26 10.31 18.10
CA SER A 10 -0.66 10.92 17.14
C SER A 10 -0.41 10.39 15.72
N THR A 11 0.86 10.30 15.30
CA THR A 11 1.24 9.74 14.00
C THR A 11 0.81 8.28 13.86
N VAL A 12 1.07 7.46 14.87
CA VAL A 12 0.67 6.03 14.87
C VAL A 12 -0.85 5.91 14.76
N LEU A 13 -1.62 6.71 15.50
CA LEU A 13 -3.08 6.69 15.43
C LEU A 13 -3.60 7.04 14.02
N LEU A 14 -3.00 8.05 13.38
CA LEU A 14 -3.35 8.44 12.02
C LEU A 14 -3.04 7.31 11.01
N VAL A 15 -1.85 6.71 11.09
CA VAL A 15 -1.41 5.65 10.18
C VAL A 15 -2.28 4.40 10.32
N VAL A 16 -2.57 3.95 11.55
CA VAL A 16 -3.43 2.77 11.79
C VAL A 16 -4.85 3.01 11.28
N THR A 17 -5.38 4.22 11.46
CA THR A 17 -6.71 4.58 10.96
C THR A 17 -6.76 4.62 9.43
N ALA A 18 -5.72 5.19 8.78
CA ALA A 18 -5.61 5.24 7.34
C ALA A 18 -5.45 3.83 6.72
N ALA A 19 -4.57 3.00 7.30
CA ALA A 19 -4.33 1.63 6.85
C ALA A 19 -5.61 0.79 6.89
N SER A 20 -6.42 0.93 7.94
CA SER A 20 -7.71 0.23 8.07
C SER A 20 -8.69 0.59 6.95
N ARG A 21 -8.72 1.85 6.52
CA ARG A 21 -9.58 2.32 5.42
C ARG A 21 -9.06 1.87 4.06
N MET A 22 -7.75 1.90 3.84
CA MET A 22 -7.13 1.35 2.63
C MET A 22 -7.44 -0.14 2.50
N LEU A 23 -7.23 -0.91 3.57
CA LEU A 23 -7.51 -2.35 3.60
C LEU A 23 -8.99 -2.65 3.34
N TYR A 24 -9.90 -1.84 3.89
CA TYR A 24 -11.32 -1.90 3.58
C TYR A 24 -11.62 -1.60 2.11
N GLY A 25 -11.01 -0.55 1.53
CA GLY A 25 -11.19 -0.18 0.12
C GLY A 25 -10.77 -1.30 -0.83
N VAL A 26 -9.63 -1.95 -0.56
CA VAL A 26 -9.17 -3.11 -1.34
C VAL A 26 -10.07 -4.33 -1.14
N ALA A 27 -10.61 -4.55 0.07
CA ALA A 27 -11.58 -5.62 0.33
C ALA A 27 -12.94 -5.41 -0.36
N VAL A 28 -13.42 -4.18 -0.45
CA VAL A 28 -14.66 -3.84 -1.19
C VAL A 28 -14.48 -3.98 -2.70
N ALA A 29 -13.27 -3.72 -3.22
CA ALA A 29 -12.92 -3.96 -4.61
C ALA A 29 -12.86 -5.46 -5.00
N GLY A 30 -13.02 -6.38 -4.05
CA GLY A 30 -13.04 -7.83 -4.27
C GLY A 30 -11.68 -8.52 -4.12
N ASP A 31 -10.59 -7.77 -3.90
CA ASP A 31 -9.22 -8.31 -3.89
C ASP A 31 -8.81 -8.97 -2.55
N LEU A 32 -9.66 -8.93 -1.52
CA LEU A 32 -9.45 -9.58 -0.21
C LEU A 32 -10.71 -10.33 0.28
N PRO A 33 -10.56 -11.35 1.16
CA PRO A 33 -11.68 -12.14 1.65
C PRO A 33 -12.74 -11.24 2.29
N GLY A 34 -14.00 -11.37 1.85
CA GLY A 34 -15.11 -10.48 2.20
C GLY A 34 -15.37 -10.25 3.70
N ARG A 35 -14.78 -11.06 4.60
CA ARG A 35 -14.77 -10.84 6.05
C ARG A 35 -14.02 -9.57 6.49
N LEU A 36 -13.06 -9.08 5.70
CA LEU A 36 -12.34 -7.82 5.95
C LEU A 36 -13.12 -6.59 5.45
N GLY A 37 -14.04 -6.79 4.51
CA GLY A 37 -14.97 -5.78 4.00
C GLY A 37 -16.24 -5.61 4.85
N ILE A 38 -16.38 -6.34 5.97
CA ILE A 38 -17.56 -6.21 6.84
C ILE A 38 -17.40 -4.96 7.70
N VAL A 39 -18.24 -3.97 7.45
CA VAL A 39 -18.34 -2.76 8.25
C VAL A 39 -19.43 -2.91 9.29
N ARG A 40 -19.12 -2.65 10.56
CA ARG A 40 -20.14 -2.62 11.63
C ARG A 40 -20.86 -1.27 11.64
N HIS A 41 -21.95 -1.18 12.39
CA HIS A 41 -22.90 -0.06 12.52
C HIS A 41 -22.32 1.37 12.59
N ARG A 42 -21.04 1.56 12.93
CA ARG A 42 -20.33 2.87 13.01
C ARG A 42 -19.42 3.20 11.81
N ARG A 43 -19.56 2.51 10.67
CA ARG A 43 -18.70 2.70 9.48
C ARG A 43 -17.20 2.43 9.71
N VAL A 44 -16.84 1.74 10.81
CA VAL A 44 -15.46 1.37 11.13
C VAL A 44 -15.22 -0.10 10.73
N PRO A 45 -14.24 -0.40 9.86
CA PRO A 45 -13.87 -1.77 9.52
C PRO A 45 -13.02 -2.37 10.66
N LEU A 46 -13.69 -2.83 11.73
CA LEU A 46 -13.03 -3.37 12.93
C LEU A 46 -12.11 -4.54 12.63
N ASN A 47 -12.47 -5.42 11.68
CA ASN A 47 -11.65 -6.57 11.33
C ASN A 47 -10.33 -6.14 10.65
N ALA A 48 -10.37 -5.12 9.79
CA ALA A 48 -9.18 -4.54 9.16
C ALA A 48 -8.28 -3.86 10.21
N LEU A 49 -8.89 -3.15 11.16
CA LEU A 49 -8.18 -2.50 12.27
C LEU A 49 -7.49 -3.51 13.17
N LEU A 50 -8.20 -4.57 13.60
CA LEU A 50 -7.62 -5.61 14.45
C LEU A 50 -6.51 -6.38 13.73
N THR A 51 -6.68 -6.66 12.44
CA THR A 51 -5.65 -7.35 11.65
C THR A 51 -4.39 -6.50 11.52
N SER A 52 -4.54 -5.21 11.19
CA SER A 52 -3.39 -4.29 11.08
C SER A 52 -2.68 -4.09 12.43
N ALA A 53 -3.43 -3.94 13.52
CA ALA A 53 -2.88 -3.86 14.87
C ALA A 53 -2.15 -5.15 15.27
N PHE A 54 -2.71 -6.32 14.95
CA PHE A 54 -2.08 -7.61 15.22
C PHE A 54 -0.75 -7.76 14.47
N VAL A 55 -0.72 -7.42 13.18
CA VAL A 55 0.51 -7.44 12.37
C VAL A 55 1.56 -6.49 12.96
N ALA A 56 1.16 -5.28 13.37
CA ALA A 56 2.06 -4.34 14.02
C ALA A 56 2.65 -4.90 15.33
N CYS A 57 1.81 -5.51 16.19
CA CYS A 57 2.28 -6.16 17.42
C CYS A 57 3.29 -7.29 17.13
N VAL A 58 3.03 -8.12 16.13
CA VAL A 58 3.95 -9.20 15.74
C VAL A 58 5.28 -8.63 15.24
N LEU A 59 5.26 -7.57 14.44
CA LEU A 59 6.48 -6.93 13.94
C LEU A 59 7.32 -6.30 15.05
N ILE A 60 6.69 -5.73 16.08
CA ILE A 60 7.39 -5.15 17.23
C ILE A 60 8.15 -6.22 18.04
N LEU A 61 7.65 -7.46 18.07
CA LEU A 61 8.33 -8.57 18.77
C LEU A 61 9.69 -8.93 18.17
N PHE A 62 9.99 -8.51 16.93
CA PHE A 62 11.30 -8.74 16.30
C PHE A 62 12.42 -7.88 16.92
N ASN A 63 12.10 -6.95 17.83
CA ASN A 63 13.01 -6.14 18.66
C ASN A 63 14.18 -5.42 17.95
N ASP A 64 14.16 -5.37 16.62
CA ASP A 64 15.12 -4.64 15.79
C ASP A 64 14.43 -3.47 15.12
N LEU A 65 14.42 -2.34 15.82
CA LEU A 65 13.78 -1.12 15.34
C LEU A 65 14.51 -0.55 14.11
N SER A 66 15.82 -0.78 14.01
CA SER A 66 16.66 -0.27 12.92
C SER A 66 16.34 -1.02 11.62
N LEU A 67 16.31 -2.35 11.67
CA LEU A 67 15.92 -3.18 10.53
C LEU A 67 14.48 -2.90 10.09
N LEU A 68 13.57 -2.73 11.05
CA LEU A 68 12.15 -2.46 10.77
C LEU A 68 11.95 -1.07 10.13
N ALA A 69 12.69 -0.06 10.60
CA ALA A 69 12.71 1.27 9.99
C ALA A 69 13.25 1.20 8.57
N ALA A 70 14.40 0.54 8.36
CA ALA A 70 15.00 0.38 7.04
C ALA A 70 14.07 -0.37 6.07
N ALA A 71 13.37 -1.43 6.52
CA ALA A 71 12.40 -2.15 5.69
C ALA A 71 11.17 -1.31 5.37
N THR A 72 10.72 -0.47 6.31
CA THR A 72 9.63 0.48 6.08
C THR A 72 10.03 1.51 5.02
N ASP A 73 11.25 2.03 5.05
CA ASP A 73 11.77 2.95 4.04
C ASP A 73 11.79 2.32 2.65
N VAL A 74 12.24 1.05 2.53
CA VAL A 74 12.16 0.32 1.25
C VAL A 74 10.71 0.25 0.74
N LEU A 75 9.75 -0.12 1.59
CA LEU A 75 8.33 -0.22 1.21
C LEU A 75 7.76 1.13 0.75
N VAL A 76 8.15 2.22 1.42
CA VAL A 76 7.76 3.58 1.04
C VAL A 76 8.36 3.95 -0.32
N TYR A 77 9.64 3.65 -0.57
CA TYR A 77 10.28 3.90 -1.86
C TYR A 77 9.66 3.09 -2.99
N VAL A 78 9.37 1.81 -2.77
CA VAL A 78 8.65 0.97 -3.74
C VAL A 78 7.27 1.55 -4.03
N THR A 79 6.53 1.99 -3.02
CA THR A 79 5.22 2.64 -3.19
C THR A 79 5.33 3.90 -4.04
N PHE A 80 6.31 4.76 -3.76
CA PHE A 80 6.56 5.94 -4.57
C PHE A 80 6.91 5.58 -6.02
N LEU A 81 7.73 4.57 -6.23
CA LEU A 81 8.06 4.08 -7.58
C LEU A 81 6.80 3.65 -8.32
N PHE A 82 5.94 2.83 -7.69
CA PHE A 82 4.65 2.42 -8.26
C PHE A 82 3.75 3.61 -8.57
N VAL A 83 3.57 4.56 -7.64
CA VAL A 83 2.72 5.74 -7.86
C VAL A 83 3.21 6.56 -9.06
N ASN A 84 4.52 6.77 -9.19
CA ASN A 84 5.10 7.50 -10.33
C ASN A 84 4.86 6.74 -11.65
N VAL A 85 5.12 5.43 -11.68
CA VAL A 85 4.90 4.59 -12.86
C VAL A 85 3.41 4.55 -13.25
N VAL A 86 2.53 4.27 -12.29
CA VAL A 86 1.07 4.21 -12.48
C VAL A 86 0.55 5.54 -13.01
N THR A 87 1.04 6.68 -12.51
CA THR A 87 0.65 8.00 -13.02
C THR A 87 1.06 8.21 -14.48
N ILE A 88 2.24 7.74 -14.88
CA ILE A 88 2.72 7.80 -16.27
C ILE A 88 1.89 6.87 -17.17
N VAL A 89 1.62 5.64 -16.70
CA VAL A 89 0.85 4.62 -17.43
C VAL A 89 -0.59 5.06 -17.62
N LEU A 90 -1.30 5.51 -16.57
CA LEU A 90 -2.68 6.01 -16.70
C LEU A 90 -2.78 7.18 -17.67
N ARG A 91 -1.73 8.00 -17.79
CA ARG A 91 -1.73 9.10 -18.76
C ARG A 91 -1.59 8.63 -20.20
N ARG A 92 -0.96 7.47 -20.45
CA ARG A 92 -0.93 6.82 -21.76
C ARG A 92 -2.21 6.04 -22.06
N THR A 93 -2.70 5.28 -21.09
CA THR A 93 -3.84 4.37 -21.31
C THR A 93 -5.16 5.13 -21.38
N GLU A 94 -5.34 6.15 -20.54
CA GLU A 94 -6.61 6.88 -20.43
C GLU A 94 -6.39 8.41 -20.51
N PRO A 95 -6.07 8.92 -21.73
CA PRO A 95 -5.78 10.33 -21.94
C PRO A 95 -7.02 11.24 -21.80
N ASN A 96 -8.23 10.70 -22.00
CA ASN A 96 -9.50 11.44 -22.03
C ASN A 96 -10.23 11.52 -20.67
N LEU A 97 -9.63 11.04 -19.58
CA LEU A 97 -10.20 11.18 -18.24
C LEU A 97 -10.30 12.66 -17.86
N ASP A 98 -11.47 13.07 -17.37
CA ASP A 98 -11.70 14.44 -16.92
C ASP A 98 -10.96 14.67 -15.59
N ARG A 99 -9.84 15.38 -15.65
CA ARG A 99 -8.94 15.58 -14.50
C ARG A 99 -9.26 16.91 -13.81
N PRO A 100 -9.81 16.93 -12.58
CA PRO A 100 -10.14 18.16 -11.86
C PRO A 100 -8.90 19.00 -11.49
N PHE A 101 -7.71 18.40 -11.51
CA PHE A 101 -6.43 19.07 -11.28
C PHE A 101 -5.51 18.95 -12.50
N ARG A 102 -5.22 20.08 -13.15
CA ARG A 102 -4.30 20.17 -14.29
C ARG A 102 -2.96 20.76 -13.83
N ILE A 103 -1.91 19.96 -13.83
CA ILE A 103 -0.55 20.43 -13.51
C ILE A 103 -0.04 21.29 -14.68
N ARG A 104 0.15 22.59 -14.43
CA ARG A 104 0.67 23.58 -15.40
C ARG A 104 2.10 23.29 -15.92
N GLY A 105 2.85 22.42 -15.24
CA GLY A 105 4.22 22.00 -15.61
C GLY A 105 4.32 20.70 -16.41
N SER A 106 3.29 20.29 -17.15
CA SER A 106 3.36 19.14 -18.05
C SER A 106 3.98 19.56 -19.37
N ILE A 107 5.25 19.22 -19.64
CA ILE A 107 5.82 19.36 -20.99
C ILE A 107 5.16 18.27 -21.87
N GLY A 108 4.10 18.66 -22.59
CA GLY A 108 3.32 17.74 -23.42
C GLY A 108 2.69 16.57 -22.65
N TRP A 109 2.98 15.33 -23.07
CA TRP A 109 2.32 14.09 -22.63
C TRP A 109 2.94 13.44 -21.39
N VAL A 110 4.09 13.96 -20.91
CA VAL A 110 4.78 13.41 -19.74
C VAL A 110 4.75 14.40 -18.58
N PRO A 111 4.20 14.04 -17.41
CA PRO A 111 4.21 14.92 -16.25
C PRO A 111 5.64 14.97 -15.70
N VAL A 112 6.22 16.18 -15.63
CA VAL A 112 7.61 16.38 -15.20
C VAL A 112 7.82 15.95 -13.74
N ILE A 113 6.81 16.16 -12.90
CA ILE A 113 6.86 15.84 -11.47
C ILE A 113 7.04 14.33 -11.24
N PRO A 114 6.26 13.42 -11.87
CA PRO A 114 6.50 11.99 -11.74
C PRO A 114 7.82 11.48 -12.29
N VAL A 115 8.35 12.08 -13.36
CA VAL A 115 9.66 11.70 -13.91
C VAL A 115 10.77 12.09 -12.95
N LEU A 116 10.74 13.32 -12.42
CA LEU A 116 11.68 13.75 -11.39
C LEU A 116 11.56 12.90 -10.13
N GLY A 117 10.34 12.60 -9.70
CA GLY A 117 10.07 11.70 -8.57
C GLY A 117 10.66 10.31 -8.78
N LEU A 118 10.52 9.74 -9.98
CA LEU A 118 11.11 8.45 -10.32
C LEU A 118 12.64 8.49 -10.30
N ILE A 119 13.26 9.54 -10.84
CA ILE A 119 14.72 9.71 -10.83
C ILE A 119 15.23 9.80 -9.39
N VAL A 120 14.59 10.63 -8.55
CA VAL A 120 14.97 10.78 -7.13
C VAL A 120 14.85 9.45 -6.40
N VAL A 121 13.74 8.73 -6.58
CA VAL A 121 13.54 7.43 -5.95
C VAL A 121 14.60 6.42 -6.38
N ILE A 122 14.98 6.37 -7.66
CA ILE A 122 16.01 5.45 -8.17
C ILE A 122 17.39 5.79 -7.61
N VAL A 123 17.75 7.07 -7.54
CA VAL A 123 19.05 7.50 -7.01
C VAL A 123 19.18 7.21 -5.51
N VAL A 124 18.10 7.44 -4.75
CA VAL A 124 18.08 7.21 -3.30
C VAL A 124 17.93 5.72 -2.98
N SER A 125 17.17 4.96 -3.79
CA SER A 125 16.94 3.54 -3.52
C SER A 125 18.20 2.68 -3.62
N GLY A 126 19.21 3.14 -4.36
CA GLY A 126 20.51 2.47 -4.47
C GLY A 126 21.35 2.49 -3.19
N GLN A 127 20.95 3.26 -2.17
CA GLN A 127 21.69 3.40 -0.91
C GLN A 127 21.14 2.53 0.23
N LEU A 128 20.10 1.72 -0.02
CA LEU A 128 19.48 0.94 1.04
C LEU A 128 20.24 -0.34 1.34
N GLU A 129 20.16 -0.72 2.61
CA GLU A 129 20.75 -1.94 3.13
C GLU A 129 20.14 -3.18 2.47
N PHE A 130 20.99 -4.16 2.12
CA PHE A 130 20.57 -5.37 1.42
C PHE A 130 19.58 -6.20 2.25
N GLN A 131 19.77 -6.26 3.56
CA GLN A 131 18.90 -7.01 4.48
C GLN A 131 17.49 -6.41 4.55
N ALA A 132 17.38 -5.09 4.63
CA ALA A 132 16.10 -4.38 4.62
C ALA A 132 15.35 -4.58 3.29
N THR A 133 16.10 -4.56 2.18
CA THR A 133 15.55 -4.79 0.84
C THR A 133 15.00 -6.22 0.69
N LEU A 134 15.70 -7.22 1.25
CA LEU A 134 15.25 -8.60 1.26
C LEU A 134 13.96 -8.76 2.08
N LEU A 135 13.89 -8.17 3.27
CA LEU A 135 12.70 -8.22 4.13
C LEU A 135 11.49 -7.57 3.46
N ALA A 136 11.67 -6.38 2.89
CA ALA A 136 10.62 -5.68 2.15
C ALA A 136 10.19 -6.47 0.90
N GLY A 137 11.13 -7.04 0.16
CA GLY A 137 10.84 -7.93 -0.97
C GLY A 137 10.03 -9.15 -0.56
N ALA A 138 10.37 -9.77 0.57
CA ALA A 138 9.62 -10.90 1.13
C ALA A 138 8.18 -10.48 1.55
N LEU A 139 8.01 -9.30 2.15
CA LEU A 139 6.69 -8.77 2.51
C LEU A 139 5.82 -8.49 1.28
N ILE A 140 6.40 -7.92 0.23
CA ILE A 140 5.72 -7.70 -1.06
C ILE A 140 5.33 -9.03 -1.69
N ALA A 141 6.25 -9.99 -1.72
CA ALA A 141 6.00 -11.33 -2.26
C ALA A 141 4.90 -12.04 -1.48
N LEU A 142 4.88 -11.94 -0.15
CA LEU A 142 3.81 -12.47 0.71
C LEU A 142 2.46 -11.83 0.34
N GLY A 143 2.41 -10.50 0.19
CA GLY A 143 1.21 -9.78 -0.25
C GLY A 143 0.71 -10.26 -1.62
N ALA A 144 1.62 -10.44 -2.57
CA ALA A 144 1.31 -10.96 -3.90
C ALA A 144 0.81 -12.41 -3.87
N LEU A 145 1.39 -13.27 -3.01
CA LEU A 145 0.96 -14.66 -2.82
C LEU A 145 -0.44 -14.73 -2.21
N VAL A 146 -0.73 -13.91 -1.21
CA VAL A 146 -2.07 -13.80 -0.61
C VAL A 146 -3.09 -13.37 -1.67
N HIS A 147 -2.74 -12.37 -2.48
CA HIS A 147 -3.58 -11.90 -3.57
C HIS A 147 -3.80 -12.98 -4.65
N TRP A 148 -2.75 -13.69 -5.07
CA TRP A 148 -2.84 -14.76 -6.06
C TRP A 148 -3.68 -15.94 -5.55
N GLY A 149 -3.50 -16.32 -4.28
CA GLY A 149 -4.30 -17.34 -3.62
C GLY A 149 -5.78 -16.96 -3.52
N HIS A 150 -6.08 -15.68 -3.24
CA HIS A 150 -7.46 -15.19 -3.23
C HIS A 150 -8.09 -15.21 -4.62
N ARG A 151 -7.38 -14.70 -5.64
CA ARG A 151 -7.86 -14.75 -7.04
C ARG A 151 -8.12 -16.18 -7.50
N PHE A 152 -7.26 -17.14 -7.15
CA PHE A 152 -7.48 -18.55 -7.48
C PHE A 152 -8.77 -19.11 -6.85
N PHE A 153 -9.16 -18.65 -5.65
CA PHE A 153 -10.39 -19.08 -4.99
C PHE A 153 -11.66 -18.43 -5.57
N GLU A 154 -11.60 -17.18 -6.02
CA GLU A 154 -12.74 -16.50 -6.66
C GLU A 154 -13.05 -17.04 -8.06
N TYR A 155 -12.04 -17.35 -8.89
CA TYR A 155 -12.26 -17.99 -10.19
C TYR A 155 -13.02 -19.32 -10.08
N ARG A 156 -12.83 -20.07 -8.99
CA ARG A 156 -13.56 -21.33 -8.73
C ARG A 156 -15.02 -21.14 -8.34
N LYS A 157 -15.41 -19.98 -7.77
CA LYS A 157 -16.80 -19.68 -7.43
C LYS A 157 -17.60 -19.22 -8.64
N VAL A 158 -17.02 -18.36 -9.48
CA VAL A 158 -17.65 -17.90 -10.73
C VAL A 158 -17.82 -19.08 -11.71
N ALA A 159 -16.83 -19.97 -11.82
CA ALA A 159 -16.93 -21.17 -12.66
C ALA A 159 -17.96 -22.22 -12.17
N ARG A 160 -18.36 -22.21 -10.89
CA ARG A 160 -19.44 -23.07 -10.38
C ARG A 160 -20.82 -22.43 -10.51
N ALA A 161 -20.92 -21.10 -10.48
CA ALA A 161 -22.18 -20.39 -10.65
C ALA A 161 -22.71 -20.41 -12.09
N GLN A 162 -21.84 -20.62 -13.09
CA GLN A 162 -22.25 -20.79 -14.49
C GLN A 162 -22.67 -22.22 -14.86
N LYS A 163 -22.55 -23.18 -13.93
CA LYS A 163 -22.82 -24.61 -14.19
C LYS A 163 -24.05 -25.15 -13.43
N SER A 164 -24.82 -24.26 -12.79
CA SER A 164 -26.12 -24.53 -12.17
C SER A 164 -27.19 -23.68 -12.83
#